data_AF-A0A6I3UAQ8-F1
#
_entry.id   AF-A0A6I3UAQ8-F1
#
_cell.length_a   1.000
_cell.length_b   1.000
_cell.length_c   1.000
_cell.angle_alpha   90.00
_cell.angle_beta   90.00
_cell.angle_gamma   90.00
#
_symmetry.space_group_name_H-M   'P 1'
#
loop_
_entity.id
_entity.type
_entity.pdbx_description
1 polymer ?
#
loop_
_entity_poly.entity_id
_entity_poly.type
_entity_poly.pdbx_seq_one_letter_code
_entity_poly.pdbx_strand_id
1 'polypeptide(L)'
;QKGQASQADFDSLYRYYQNHLIEGTQLMSWKHVIKIDSETVEKQNATDGDLYIAYSLIEAAKQWPDKAQEYQEQAKKILADILQYNY
;
A
#
# COMPACT_ATOMS: atom_id res chain seq x y z
N GLN A 1 -7.51 25.39 -8.78
CA GLN A 1 -6.66 24.19 -8.55
C GLN A 1 -7.54 23.11 -7.94
N LYS A 2 -7.68 21.94 -8.57
CA LYS A 2 -8.38 20.81 -7.95
C LYS A 2 -7.48 20.25 -6.84
N GLY A 3 -8.05 20.03 -5.66
CA GLY A 3 -7.37 19.71 -4.41
C GLY A 3 -6.44 18.50 -4.53
N GLN A 4 -5.13 18.76 -4.46
CA GLN A 4 -4.15 17.72 -4.17
C GLN A 4 -4.34 17.32 -2.70
N ALA A 5 -4.40 16.02 -2.42
CA ALA A 5 -4.38 15.51 -1.06
C ALA A 5 -3.09 15.99 -0.35
N SER A 6 -3.19 16.39 0.91
CA SER A 6 -2.01 16.78 1.68
C SER A 6 -1.11 15.57 1.94
N GLN A 7 0.16 15.80 2.31
CA GLN A 7 1.04 14.72 2.73
C GLN A 7 0.45 13.93 3.90
N ALA A 8 -0.29 14.60 4.81
CA ALA A 8 -0.94 13.96 5.94
C ALA A 8 -2.10 13.03 5.51
N ASP A 9 -2.85 13.40 4.47
CA ASP A 9 -3.90 12.55 3.91
C ASP A 9 -3.29 11.31 3.25
N PHE A 10 -2.22 11.49 2.47
CA PHE A 10 -1.48 10.39 1.87
C PHE A 10 -0.88 9.46 2.93
N ASP A 11 -0.22 10.02 3.94
CA ASP A 11 0.34 9.25 5.06
C ASP A 11 -0.73 8.47 5.82
N SER A 12 -1.96 8.97 5.87
CA SER A 12 -3.07 8.26 6.50
C SER A 12 -3.50 7.03 5.71
N LEU A 13 -3.58 7.14 4.38
CA LEU A 13 -3.82 6.00 3.49
C LEU A 13 -2.65 5.01 3.50
N TYR A 14 -1.43 5.52 3.55
CA TYR A 14 -0.23 4.70 3.62
C TYR A 14 -0.17 3.89 4.93
N ARG A 15 -0.46 4.51 6.07
CA ARG A 15 -0.60 3.79 7.35
C ARG A 15 -1.71 2.74 7.31
N TYR A 16 -2.83 3.05 6.65
CA TYR A 16 -3.90 2.07 6.45
C TYR A 16 -3.35 0.85 5.72
N TYR A 17 -2.69 1.04 4.57
CA TYR A 17 -2.02 -0.05 3.84
C TYR A 17 -1.08 -0.88 4.74
N GLN A 18 -0.21 -0.21 5.51
CA GLN A 18 0.76 -0.89 6.39
C GLN A 18 0.09 -1.79 7.45
N ASN A 19 -1.09 -1.38 7.94
CA ASN A 19 -1.86 -2.15 8.92
C ASN A 19 -2.65 -3.32 8.31
N HIS A 20 -2.67 -3.44 6.97
CA HIS A 20 -3.50 -4.40 6.23
C HIS A 20 -2.67 -5.31 5.32
N LEU A 21 -1.39 -5.47 5.65
CA LEU A 21 -0.49 -6.39 4.98
C LEU A 21 -0.89 -7.84 5.26
N ILE A 22 -0.77 -8.70 4.25
CA ILE A 22 -0.81 -10.14 4.44
C ILE A 22 0.49 -10.54 5.15
N GLU A 23 0.36 -11.21 6.30
CA GLU A 23 1.50 -11.60 7.14
C GLU A 23 2.60 -12.30 6.34
N GLY A 24 3.84 -11.82 6.51
CA GLY A 24 5.00 -12.33 5.79
C GLY A 24 5.17 -11.79 4.36
N THR A 25 4.34 -10.83 3.94
CA THR A 25 4.42 -10.18 2.63
C THR A 25 4.27 -8.65 2.74
N GLN A 26 4.48 -7.98 1.63
CA GLN A 26 4.30 -6.56 1.41
C GLN A 26 3.01 -6.25 0.62
N LEU A 27 2.19 -7.26 0.37
CA LEU A 27 0.95 -7.16 -0.37
C LEU A 27 -0.22 -6.90 0.58
N MET A 28 -1.21 -6.15 0.11
CA MET A 28 -2.40 -5.83 0.90
C MET A 28 -3.50 -6.86 0.64
N SER A 29 -4.21 -7.27 1.70
CA SER A 29 -5.39 -8.12 1.53
C SER A 29 -6.48 -7.38 0.74
N TRP A 30 -7.03 -8.02 -0.29
CA TRP A 30 -7.96 -7.39 -1.23
C TRP A 30 -9.34 -7.03 -0.64
N LYS A 31 -9.71 -7.67 0.47
CA LYS A 31 -11.04 -7.52 1.07
C LYS A 31 -11.01 -7.75 2.57
N HIS A 32 -11.31 -6.71 3.33
CA HIS A 32 -11.71 -6.86 4.72
C HIS A 32 -13.22 -7.10 4.81
N VAL A 33 -13.59 -8.29 5.29
CA VAL A 33 -14.96 -8.58 5.70
C VAL A 33 -15.08 -8.21 7.17
N ILE A 34 -15.54 -6.99 7.46
CA ILE A 34 -15.94 -6.60 8.81
C ILE A 34 -17.30 -7.27 9.08
N LYS A 35 -17.30 -8.41 9.77
CA LYS A 35 -18.49 -8.92 10.45
C LYS A 35 -18.42 -8.48 11.90
N ILE A 36 -19.58 -8.10 12.45
CA ILE A 36 -19.77 -7.52 13.79
C ILE A 36 -19.06 -8.33 14.91
N ASP A 37 -18.76 -9.61 14.70
CA ASP A 37 -18.08 -10.50 15.67
C ASP A 37 -16.85 -11.26 15.12
N SER A 38 -16.37 -10.98 13.89
CA SER A 38 -15.14 -11.59 13.37
C SER A 38 -14.55 -10.84 12.18
N GLU A 39 -13.25 -10.58 12.24
CA GLU A 39 -12.46 -10.10 11.11
C GLU A 39 -11.85 -11.33 10.41
N THR A 40 -12.24 -11.58 9.15
CA THR A 40 -11.61 -12.62 8.33
C THR A 40 -10.77 -11.93 7.28
N VAL A 41 -9.45 -12.03 7.44
CA VAL A 41 -8.48 -11.58 6.43
C VAL A 41 -8.38 -12.68 5.38
N GLU A 42 -8.90 -12.43 4.18
CA GLU A 42 -8.62 -13.32 3.06
C GLU A 42 -7.15 -13.15 2.64
N LYS A 43 -6.38 -14.25 2.64
CA LYS A 43 -4.95 -14.26 2.28
C LYS A 43 -4.68 -14.02 0.78
N GLN A 44 -5.66 -13.54 0.04
CA GLN A 44 -5.52 -13.20 -1.38
C GLN A 44 -5.26 -11.70 -1.50
N ASN A 45 -4.35 -11.32 -2.40
CA ASN A 45 -4.12 -9.93 -2.75
C ASN A 45 -4.81 -9.58 -4.08
N ALA A 46 -4.88 -8.30 -4.40
CA ALA A 46 -5.32 -7.82 -5.72
C ALA A 46 -4.12 -7.16 -6.40
N THR A 47 -3.56 -7.81 -7.43
CA THR A 47 -2.33 -7.37 -8.11
C THR A 47 -2.41 -5.93 -8.60
N ASP A 48 -3.57 -5.51 -9.11
CA ASP A 48 -3.82 -4.14 -9.58
C ASP A 48 -3.78 -3.13 -8.43
N GLY A 49 -4.37 -3.46 -7.28
CA GLY A 49 -4.31 -2.65 -6.07
C GLY A 49 -2.88 -2.44 -5.58
N ASP A 50 -2.09 -3.50 -5.47
CA ASP A 50 -0.69 -3.41 -5.01
C ASP A 50 0.19 -2.62 -5.99
N LEU A 51 -0.05 -2.75 -7.31
CA LEU A 51 0.62 -1.94 -8.33
C LEU A 51 0.31 -0.44 -8.16
N TYR A 52 -0.94 -0.08 -7.89
CA TYR A 52 -1.32 1.32 -7.64
C TYR A 52 -0.72 1.86 -6.34
N ILE A 53 -0.64 1.05 -5.28
CA ILE A 53 0.02 1.46 -4.03
C ILE A 53 1.51 1.75 -4.28
N ALA A 54 2.22 0.83 -4.94
CA ALA A 54 3.63 1.03 -5.28
C ALA A 54 3.84 2.28 -6.16
N TYR A 55 3.01 2.46 -7.18
CA TYR A 55 3.07 3.65 -8.05
C TYR A 55 2.81 4.94 -7.27
N SER A 56 1.82 4.95 -6.38
CA SER A 56 1.49 6.13 -5.58
C SER A 56 2.64 6.53 -4.64
N LEU A 57 3.38 5.55 -4.09
CA LEU A 57 4.57 5.80 -3.27
C LEU A 57 5.72 6.41 -4.09
N ILE A 58 5.88 5.99 -5.35
CA ILE A 58 6.87 6.58 -6.27
C ILE A 58 6.52 8.05 -6.57
N GLU A 59 5.25 8.36 -6.81
CA GLU A 59 4.80 9.74 -7.02
C GLU A 59 4.91 10.58 -5.74
N ALA A 60 4.57 10.01 -4.57
CA ALA A 60 4.73 10.66 -3.27
C ALA A 60 6.19 11.00 -2.98
N ALA A 61 7.14 10.13 -3.34
CA ALA A 61 8.57 10.41 -3.19
C ALA A 61 9.05 11.59 -4.04
N LYS A 62 8.46 11.80 -5.23
CA LYS A 62 8.75 12.98 -6.06
C LYS A 62 8.16 14.25 -5.46
N GLN A 63 6.98 14.13 -4.84
CA GLN A 63 6.21 15.26 -4.31
C GLN A 63 6.72 15.75 -2.94
N TRP A 64 7.22 14.84 -2.09
CA TRP A 64 7.64 15.12 -0.72
C TRP A 64 9.06 14.59 -0.44
N PRO A 65 10.11 15.41 -0.72
CA PRO A 65 11.51 15.00 -0.61
C PRO A 65 11.92 14.47 0.76
N ASP A 66 11.36 15.04 1.83
CA ASP A 66 11.70 14.68 3.22
C ASP A 66 11.37 13.22 3.57
N LYS A 67 10.42 12.61 2.86
CA LYS A 67 10.03 11.20 3.02
C LYS A 67 10.33 10.34 1.79
N ALA A 68 11.04 10.89 0.80
CA ALA A 68 11.24 10.22 -0.47
C ALA A 68 11.91 8.86 -0.35
N GLN A 69 12.92 8.75 0.53
CA GLN A 69 13.62 7.49 0.77
C GLN A 69 12.68 6.41 1.31
N GLU A 70 11.88 6.73 2.33
CA GLU A 70 10.92 5.80 2.95
C GLU A 70 9.92 5.27 1.91
N TYR A 71 9.31 6.18 1.14
CA TYR A 71 8.34 5.79 0.13
C TYR A 71 8.96 4.97 -1.00
N GLN A 72 10.18 5.30 -1.45
CA GLN A 72 10.87 4.54 -2.49
C GLN A 72 11.26 3.13 -2.03
N GLU A 73 11.78 3.00 -0.81
CA GLU A 73 12.12 1.71 -0.23
C GLU A 73 10.89 0.82 -0.10
N GLN A 74 9.78 1.39 0.34
CA GLN A 74 8.52 0.65 0.43
C GLN A 74 7.99 0.23 -0.94
N ALA A 75 8.00 1.12 -1.93
CA ALA A 75 7.56 0.79 -3.29
C ALA A 75 8.38 -0.39 -3.87
N LYS A 76 9.70 -0.40 -3.66
CA LYS A 76 10.57 -1.49 -4.10
C LYS A 76 10.20 -2.83 -3.45
N LYS A 77 9.90 -2.81 -2.15
CA LYS A 77 9.45 -4.00 -1.41
C LYS A 77 8.15 -4.57 -1.97
N ILE A 78 7.16 -3.72 -2.25
CA ILE A 78 5.89 -4.14 -2.87
C ILE A 78 6.13 -4.76 -4.25
N LEU A 79 6.93 -4.11 -5.10
CA LEU A 79 7.22 -4.60 -6.44
C LEU A 79 7.97 -5.94 -6.43
N ALA A 80 8.88 -6.14 -5.47
CA ALA A 80 9.56 -7.42 -5.29
C ALA A 80 8.57 -8.54 -4.94
N ASP A 81 7.63 -8.29 -4.02
CA ASP A 81 6.63 -9.26 -3.64
C ASP A 81 5.63 -9.56 -4.75
N ILE A 82 5.24 -8.55 -5.55
CA ILE A 82 4.40 -8.77 -6.74
C ILE A 82 5.11 -9.72 -7.72
N LEU A 83 6.42 -9.52 -7.95
CA LEU A 83 7.21 -10.42 -8.82
C LEU A 83 7.33 -11.84 -8.25
N GLN A 84 7.35 -11.99 -6.92
CA GLN A 84 7.52 -13.27 -6.26
C GLN A 84 6.23 -14.11 -6.20
N TYR A 85 5.08 -13.47 -5.97
CA TYR A 85 3.83 -14.17 -5.66
C TYR A 85 2.79 -14.14 -6.79
N ASN A 86 2.91 -13.22 -7.75
CA ASN A 86 1.88 -12.97 -8.75
C ASN A 86 2.36 -13.22 -10.19
N TYR A 87 3.55 -13.81 -10.37
CA TYR A 87 4.14 -14.24 -11.63
C TYR A 87 4.68 -15.66 -11.53
#